data_AF-A0A2V8Q3V2-F1
#
_entry.id   AF-A0A2V8Q3V2-F1
#
_cell.length_a   1.000
_cell.length_b   1.000
_cell.length_c   1.000
_cell.angle_alpha   90.00
_cell.angle_beta   90.00
_cell.angle_gamma   90.00
#
_symmetry.space_group_name_H-M   'P 1'
#
loop_
_entity.id
_entity.type
_entity.pdbx_description
1 polymer ?
#
loop_
_entity_poly.entity_id
_entity_poly.type
_entity_poly.pdbx_seq_one_letter_code
_entity_poly.pdbx_strand_id
1 'polypeptide(L)'
;MGYKLSPAELFPDGIKRIVYEQVDKALENLRSTTRNKDVVVHDARVCVKKIRAVLRLVEDSLGNKAFDEEDVAYRDVARHLSNVRDSTAMLEILDKLIAHFSDRLFPDAFVEIAAKLQRSKSVQRLGARSAMTHAEKALHKARKRIDS
;
A
#
# COMPACT_ATOMS: atom_id res chain seq x y z
N MET A 1 -10.55 -2.92 -11.59
CA MET A 1 -11.73 -2.34 -10.91
C MET A 1 -11.69 -0.83 -11.02
N GLY A 2 -12.69 -0.23 -11.65
CA GLY A 2 -12.89 1.22 -11.69
C GLY A 2 -13.78 1.69 -10.53
N TYR A 3 -13.63 2.94 -10.13
CA TYR A 3 -14.60 3.58 -9.23
C TYR A 3 -15.88 3.87 -10.00
N LYS A 4 -17.03 3.68 -9.35
CA LYS A 4 -18.32 4.02 -9.92
C LYS A 4 -18.99 5.04 -9.01
N LEU A 5 -19.34 6.19 -9.58
CA LEU A 5 -20.25 7.15 -8.98
C LEU A 5 -21.68 6.78 -9.41
N SER A 6 -22.61 6.80 -8.48
CA SER A 6 -24.03 6.60 -8.76
C SER A 6 -24.66 7.92 -9.23
N PRO A 7 -25.46 7.95 -10.30
CA PRO A 7 -26.21 9.15 -10.68
C PRO A 7 -27.21 9.59 -9.61
N ALA A 8 -27.59 8.69 -8.70
CA ALA A 8 -28.55 8.94 -7.64
C ALA A 8 -27.91 9.42 -6.32
N GLU A 9 -26.58 9.54 -6.24
CA GLU A 9 -25.87 10.05 -5.05
C GLU A 9 -25.33 11.46 -5.31
N LEU A 10 -25.24 12.30 -4.27
CA LEU A 10 -24.56 13.57 -4.39
C LEU A 10 -23.06 13.31 -4.58
N PHE A 11 -22.40 14.13 -5.41
CA PHE A 11 -20.98 13.97 -5.72
C PHE A 11 -20.09 13.88 -4.46
N PRO A 12 -20.24 14.75 -3.43
CA PRO A 12 -19.46 14.63 -2.20
C PRO A 12 -19.66 13.29 -1.47
N ASP A 13 -20.89 12.76 -1.48
CA ASP A 13 -21.21 11.50 -0.82
C ASP A 13 -20.56 10.31 -1.56
N GLY A 14 -20.57 10.34 -2.89
CA GLY A 14 -19.89 9.34 -3.71
C GLY A 14 -18.37 9.33 -3.49
N ILE A 15 -17.75 10.50 -3.34
CA ILE A 15 -16.32 10.61 -3.04
C ILE A 15 -16.02 10.08 -1.64
N LYS A 16 -16.79 10.49 -0.62
CA LYS A 16 -16.66 9.95 0.75
C LYS A 16 -16.79 8.43 0.75
N ARG A 17 -17.81 7.88 0.08
CA ARG A 17 -18.01 6.42 -0.06
C ARG A 17 -16.82 5.73 -0.71
N ILE A 18 -16.27 6.26 -1.80
CA ILE A 18 -15.10 5.67 -2.48
C ILE A 18 -13.90 5.63 -1.54
N VAL A 19 -13.61 6.74 -0.83
CA VAL A 19 -12.51 6.79 0.14
C VAL A 19 -12.76 5.77 1.26
N TYR A 20 -13.98 5.71 1.79
CA TYR A 20 -14.39 4.72 2.79
C TYR A 20 -14.11 3.29 2.37
N GLU A 21 -14.59 2.90 1.19
CA GLU A 21 -14.39 1.55 0.68
C GLU A 21 -12.90 1.21 0.54
N GLN A 22 -12.06 2.17 0.16
CA GLN A 22 -10.61 1.93 0.09
C GLN A 22 -9.96 1.83 1.47
N VAL A 23 -10.42 2.62 2.44
CA VAL A 23 -9.95 2.52 3.84
C VAL A 23 -10.31 1.16 4.43
N ASP A 24 -11.56 0.73 4.26
CA ASP A 24 -12.03 -0.56 4.77
C ASP A 24 -11.31 -1.72 4.09
N LYS A 25 -11.12 -1.67 2.76
CA LYS A 25 -10.30 -2.65 2.02
C LYS A 25 -8.84 -2.66 2.50
N ALA A 26 -8.24 -1.52 2.80
CA ALA A 26 -6.88 -1.48 3.34
C ALA A 26 -6.81 -2.14 4.72
N LEU A 27 -7.78 -1.88 5.59
CA LEU A 27 -7.88 -2.49 6.92
C LEU A 27 -8.11 -4.00 6.84
N GLU A 28 -9.01 -4.47 5.98
CA GLU A 28 -9.26 -5.90 5.74
C GLU A 28 -8.00 -6.63 5.29
N ASN A 29 -7.26 -6.04 4.34
CA ASN A 29 -5.98 -6.59 3.92
C ASN A 29 -5.03 -6.72 5.10
N LEU A 30 -4.79 -5.64 5.85
CA LEU A 30 -3.84 -5.61 6.97
C LEU A 30 -4.20 -6.57 8.11
N ARG A 31 -5.48 -6.92 8.28
CA ARG A 31 -5.96 -7.89 9.27
C ARG A 31 -5.84 -9.34 8.83
N SER A 32 -5.58 -9.61 7.55
CA SER A 32 -5.46 -10.97 7.05
C SER A 32 -4.27 -11.70 7.67
N THR A 33 -4.55 -12.78 8.40
CA THR A 33 -3.53 -13.64 9.03
C THR A 33 -3.13 -14.84 8.19
N THR A 34 -3.93 -15.17 7.17
CA THR A 34 -3.76 -16.34 6.31
C THR A 34 -2.97 -16.05 5.04
N ARG A 35 -2.97 -14.78 4.58
CA ARG A 35 -2.27 -14.37 3.36
C ARG A 35 -0.80 -14.03 3.66
N ASN A 36 0.03 -14.10 2.62
CA ASN A 36 1.41 -13.62 2.68
C ASN A 36 1.41 -12.12 3.04
N LYS A 37 2.20 -11.74 4.07
CA LYS A 37 2.33 -10.36 4.55
C LYS A 37 2.72 -9.38 3.45
N ASP A 38 3.60 -9.79 2.54
CA ASP A 38 4.07 -8.93 1.46
C ASP A 38 2.92 -8.58 0.50
N VAL A 39 2.07 -9.58 0.19
CA VAL A 39 0.88 -9.40 -0.64
C VAL A 39 -0.15 -8.51 0.06
N VAL A 40 -0.39 -8.75 1.36
CA VAL A 40 -1.29 -7.94 2.18
C VAL A 40 -0.85 -6.47 2.23
N VAL A 41 0.44 -6.22 2.43
CA VAL A 41 1.00 -4.87 2.46
C VAL A 41 0.94 -4.23 1.08
N HIS A 42 1.23 -4.99 0.02
CA HIS A 42 1.10 -4.53 -1.36
C HIS A 42 -0.34 -4.06 -1.66
N ASP A 43 -1.34 -4.89 -1.35
CA ASP A 43 -2.75 -4.57 -1.58
C ASP A 43 -3.19 -3.36 -0.76
N ALA A 44 -2.78 -3.27 0.51
CA ALA A 44 -3.04 -2.10 1.34
C ALA A 44 -2.40 -0.81 0.76
N ARG A 45 -1.18 -0.89 0.23
CA ARG A 45 -0.52 0.24 -0.47
C ARG A 45 -1.29 0.64 -1.72
N VAL A 46 -1.82 -0.31 -2.47
CA VAL A 46 -2.66 -0.02 -3.63
C VAL A 46 -3.91 0.76 -3.20
N CYS A 47 -4.60 0.35 -2.13
CA CYS A 47 -5.73 1.08 -1.56
C CYS A 47 -5.34 2.51 -1.13
N VAL A 48 -4.20 2.70 -0.47
CA VAL A 48 -3.73 4.03 -0.05
C VAL A 48 -3.38 4.93 -1.24
N LYS A 49 -2.72 4.39 -2.27
CA LYS A 49 -2.46 5.12 -3.53
C LYS A 49 -3.76 5.58 -4.18
N LYS A 50 -4.75 4.71 -4.18
CA LYS A 50 -6.09 4.93 -4.69
C LYS A 50 -6.82 6.06 -3.97
N ILE A 51 -6.77 6.09 -2.63
CA ILE A 51 -7.33 7.18 -1.82
C ILE A 51 -6.67 8.52 -2.18
N ARG A 52 -5.34 8.56 -2.20
CA ARG A 52 -4.59 9.79 -2.51
C ARG A 52 -4.88 10.31 -3.92
N ALA A 53 -5.09 9.41 -4.89
CA ALA A 53 -5.51 9.80 -6.23
C ALA A 53 -6.89 10.46 -6.21
N VAL A 54 -7.86 9.89 -5.47
CA VAL A 54 -9.19 10.48 -5.32
C VAL A 54 -9.11 11.85 -4.65
N LEU A 55 -8.38 12.00 -3.53
CA LEU A 55 -8.23 13.29 -2.84
C LEU A 55 -7.65 14.38 -3.74
N ARG A 56 -6.68 14.04 -4.58
CA ARG A 56 -6.10 14.97 -5.57
C ARG A 56 -7.08 15.37 -6.66
N LEU A 57 -8.00 14.49 -7.06
CA LEU A 57 -9.02 14.82 -8.05
C LEU A 57 -10.07 15.82 -7.52
N VAL A 58 -10.23 15.91 -6.19
CA VAL A 58 -11.23 16.76 -5.54
C VAL A 58 -10.59 17.86 -4.68
N GLU A 59 -9.30 18.12 -4.86
CA GLU A 59 -8.51 19.10 -4.08
C GLU A 59 -9.20 20.46 -4.02
N ASP A 60 -9.59 21.00 -5.18
CA ASP A 60 -10.26 22.29 -5.31
C ASP A 60 -11.61 22.35 -4.56
N SER A 61 -12.30 21.21 -4.42
CA SER A 61 -13.60 21.11 -3.77
C SER A 61 -13.52 20.87 -2.25
N LEU A 62 -12.43 20.28 -1.75
CA LEU A 62 -12.21 20.08 -0.31
C LEU A 62 -11.71 21.34 0.40
N GLY A 63 -11.01 22.21 -0.32
CA GLY A 63 -10.27 23.33 0.25
C GLY A 63 -8.94 22.89 0.86
N ASN A 64 -7.95 23.78 0.77
CA ASN A 64 -6.54 23.47 1.05
C ASN A 64 -6.30 22.82 2.42
N LYS A 65 -6.97 23.32 3.47
CA LYS A 65 -6.77 22.80 4.83
C LYS A 65 -7.22 21.34 4.97
N ALA A 66 -8.43 21.01 4.51
CA ALA A 66 -8.96 19.66 4.61
C ALA A 66 -8.18 18.69 3.70
N PHE A 67 -7.80 19.15 2.51
CA PHE A 67 -6.93 18.38 1.62
C PHE A 67 -5.57 18.07 2.26
N ASP A 68 -4.90 19.07 2.81
CA ASP A 68 -3.57 18.90 3.43
C ASP A 68 -3.62 17.94 4.60
N GLU A 69 -4.62 18.06 5.47
CA GLU A 69 -4.83 17.16 6.61
C GLU A 69 -4.99 15.70 6.14
N GLU A 70 -5.78 15.45 5.11
CA GLU A 70 -5.98 14.10 4.58
C GLU A 70 -4.79 13.58 3.77
N ASP A 71 -4.17 14.38 2.89
CA ASP A 71 -2.97 13.93 2.16
C ASP A 71 -1.83 13.62 3.13
N VAL A 72 -1.62 14.42 4.19
CA VAL A 72 -0.64 14.10 5.24
C VAL A 72 -0.95 12.76 5.89
N ALA A 73 -2.19 12.53 6.31
CA ALA A 73 -2.57 11.30 6.98
C ALA A 73 -2.33 10.05 6.11
N TYR A 74 -2.78 10.07 4.85
CA TYR A 74 -2.58 8.93 3.94
C TYR A 74 -1.14 8.80 3.44
N ARG A 75 -0.39 9.90 3.36
CA ARG A 75 1.05 9.88 3.07
C ARG A 75 1.83 9.19 4.18
N ASP A 76 1.47 9.42 5.44
CA ASP A 76 2.11 8.77 6.58
C ASP A 76 1.76 7.28 6.67
N VAL A 77 0.51 6.90 6.37
CA VAL A 77 0.15 5.47 6.19
C VAL A 77 1.04 4.84 5.11
N ALA A 78 1.19 5.49 3.95
CA ALA A 78 2.03 4.99 2.87
C ALA A 78 3.51 4.86 3.28
N ARG A 79 4.03 5.77 4.11
CA ARG A 79 5.39 5.70 4.65
C ARG A 79 5.57 4.51 5.58
N HIS A 80 4.66 4.30 6.53
CA HIS A 80 4.68 3.12 7.40
C HIS A 80 4.71 1.82 6.59
N LEU A 81 3.86 1.72 5.56
CA LEU A 81 3.82 0.55 4.67
C LEU A 81 5.01 0.48 3.71
N SER A 82 5.74 1.56 3.45
CA SER A 82 6.95 1.56 2.60
C SER A 82 8.18 1.01 3.32
N ASN A 83 8.22 1.13 4.65
CA ASN A 83 9.29 0.54 5.46
C ASN A 83 9.25 -0.99 5.45
N VAL A 84 8.12 -1.58 5.07
CA VAL A 84 8.04 -2.97 4.65
C VAL A 84 8.49 -3.02 3.19
N ARG A 85 9.81 -3.12 2.99
CA ARG A 85 10.39 -3.21 1.65
C ARG A 85 9.82 -4.44 0.94
N ASP A 86 9.53 -4.30 -0.34
CA ASP A 86 8.98 -5.37 -1.18
C ASP A 86 10.10 -6.36 -1.56
N SER A 87 10.63 -7.05 -0.55
CA SER A 87 11.70 -8.04 -0.72
C SER A 87 11.26 -9.21 -1.58
N THR A 88 9.95 -9.47 -1.66
CA THR A 88 9.39 -10.43 -2.62
C THR A 88 9.51 -9.90 -4.05
N ALA A 89 9.13 -8.65 -4.34
CA ALA A 89 9.37 -8.08 -5.66
C ALA A 89 10.86 -8.04 -6.04
N MET A 90 11.77 -7.77 -5.10
CA MET A 90 13.21 -7.80 -5.38
C MET A 90 13.71 -9.20 -5.77
N LEU A 91 13.21 -10.25 -5.10
CA LEU A 91 13.52 -11.64 -5.46
C LEU A 91 12.88 -12.01 -6.80
N GLU A 92 11.63 -11.62 -7.05
CA GLU A 92 10.97 -11.83 -8.34
C GLU A 92 11.69 -11.13 -9.51
N ILE A 93 12.19 -9.91 -9.28
CA ILE A 93 13.01 -9.17 -10.25
C ILE A 93 14.33 -9.91 -10.47
N LEU A 94 14.96 -10.41 -9.41
CA LEU A 94 16.19 -11.19 -9.53
C LEU A 94 15.96 -12.47 -10.35
N ASP A 95 14.89 -13.21 -10.08
CA ASP A 95 14.54 -14.41 -10.83
C ASP A 95 14.31 -14.10 -12.32
N LYS A 96 13.63 -12.98 -12.62
CA LYS A 96 13.44 -12.50 -14.00
C LYS A 96 14.76 -12.12 -14.67
N LEU A 97 15.69 -11.49 -13.94
CA LEU A 97 17.01 -11.14 -14.46
C LEU A 97 17.84 -12.40 -14.76
N ILE A 98 17.84 -13.38 -13.86
CA ILE A 98 18.52 -14.67 -14.07
C ILE A 98 17.97 -15.37 -15.31
N ALA A 99 16.65 -15.44 -15.44
CA ALA A 99 16.01 -16.04 -16.61
C ALA A 99 16.37 -15.30 -17.91
N HIS A 100 16.36 -13.96 -17.89
CA HIS A 100 16.65 -13.13 -19.05
C HIS A 100 18.10 -13.23 -19.54
N PHE A 101 19.05 -13.45 -18.64
CA PHE A 101 20.49 -13.53 -18.96
C PHE A 101 21.07 -14.95 -18.83
N SER A 102 20.21 -15.97 -18.85
CA SER A 102 20.61 -17.37 -18.66
C SER A 102 21.57 -17.91 -19.73
N ASP A 103 21.62 -17.25 -20.89
CA ASP A 103 22.54 -17.51 -22.02
C ASP A 103 23.88 -16.77 -21.91
N ARG A 104 23.99 -15.77 -21.02
CA ARG A 104 25.15 -14.87 -20.91
C ARG A 104 25.86 -14.90 -19.57
N LEU A 105 25.22 -15.41 -18.54
CA LEU A 105 25.73 -15.42 -17.18
C LEU A 105 25.78 -16.85 -16.63
N PHE A 106 26.79 -17.12 -15.81
CA PHE A 106 26.86 -18.38 -15.08
C PHE A 106 25.68 -18.50 -14.11
N PRO A 107 25.12 -19.71 -13.92
CA PRO A 107 24.01 -19.95 -12.98
C PRO A 107 24.28 -19.39 -11.58
N ASP A 108 25.55 -19.41 -11.16
CA ASP A 108 25.96 -19.02 -9.81
C ASP A 108 26.25 -17.52 -9.65
N ALA A 109 26.21 -16.74 -10.74
CA ALA A 109 26.59 -15.32 -10.76
C ALA A 109 25.78 -14.45 -9.77
N PHE A 110 24.58 -14.90 -9.40
CA PHE A 110 23.66 -14.18 -8.51
C PHE A 110 23.48 -14.82 -7.13
N VAL A 111 24.19 -15.90 -6.80
CA VAL A 111 23.99 -16.65 -5.54
C VAL A 111 24.19 -15.76 -4.31
N GLU A 112 25.26 -14.97 -4.28
CA GLU A 112 25.51 -14.04 -3.16
C GLU A 112 24.44 -12.95 -3.04
N ILE A 113 23.94 -12.45 -4.18
CA ILE A 113 22.91 -11.42 -4.22
C ILE A 113 21.58 -12.00 -3.70
N ALA A 114 21.21 -13.19 -4.17
CA ALA A 114 20.03 -13.92 -3.71
C ALA A 114 20.09 -14.16 -2.19
N ALA A 115 21.23 -14.62 -1.67
CA ALA A 115 21.42 -14.86 -0.24
C ALA A 115 21.29 -13.58 0.60
N LYS A 116 21.87 -12.46 0.14
CA LYS A 116 21.72 -11.15 0.81
C LYS A 116 20.26 -10.66 0.81
N LEU A 117 19.55 -10.81 -0.31
CA LEU A 117 18.13 -10.43 -0.41
C LEU A 117 17.25 -11.32 0.49
N GLN A 118 17.49 -12.62 0.55
CA GLN A 118 16.79 -13.53 1.46
C GLN A 118 17.03 -13.17 2.93
N ARG A 119 18.27 -12.84 3.32
CA ARG A 119 18.58 -12.40 4.69
C ARG A 119 17.86 -11.08 5.04
N SER A 120 17.88 -10.14 4.11
CA SER A 120 17.17 -8.85 4.24
C SER A 120 15.65 -9.04 4.40
N LYS A 121 15.05 -9.97 3.63
CA LYS A 121 13.62 -10.33 3.73
C LYS A 121 13.26 -10.83 5.12
N SER A 122 14.10 -11.66 5.74
CA SER A 122 13.88 -12.19 7.09
C SER A 122 13.87 -11.09 8.16
N VAL A 123 14.82 -10.14 8.10
CA VAL A 123 14.90 -9.00 9.03
C VAL A 123 13.68 -8.09 8.88
N GLN A 124 13.28 -7.79 7.64
CA GLN A 124 12.13 -6.94 7.36
C GLN A 124 10.80 -7.57 7.81
N ARG A 125 10.67 -8.90 7.73
CA ARG A 125 9.48 -9.63 8.22
C ARG A 125 9.19 -9.37 9.70
N LEU A 126 10.23 -9.11 10.50
CA LEU A 126 10.10 -8.77 11.92
C LEU A 126 9.56 -7.34 12.09
N GLY A 127 10.06 -6.38 11.31
CA GLY A 127 9.59 -4.99 11.31
C GLY A 127 8.18 -4.80 10.72
N ALA A 128 7.77 -5.70 9.82
CA ALA A 128 6.49 -5.62 9.12
C ALA A 128 5.28 -5.58 10.06
N ARG A 129 5.31 -6.34 11.16
CA ARG A 129 4.20 -6.36 12.13
C ARG A 129 3.99 -4.98 12.76
N SER A 130 5.06 -4.34 13.21
CA SER A 130 4.99 -2.99 13.79
C SER A 130 4.50 -1.98 12.77
N ALA A 131 5.05 -2.00 11.55
CA ALA A 131 4.62 -1.12 10.47
C ALA A 131 3.13 -1.27 10.14
N MET A 132 2.63 -2.51 10.06
CA MET A 132 1.22 -2.81 9.82
C MET A 132 0.33 -2.28 10.96
N THR A 133 0.73 -2.46 12.23
CA THR A 133 -0.02 -1.91 13.37
C THR A 133 -0.10 -0.39 13.34
N HIS A 134 1.00 0.31 12.98
CA HIS A 134 0.98 1.77 12.85
C HIS A 134 0.07 2.22 11.69
N ALA A 135 0.15 1.54 10.54
CA ALA A 135 -0.72 1.81 9.41
C ALA A 135 -2.20 1.57 9.74
N GLU A 136 -2.54 0.49 10.45
CA GLU A 136 -3.91 0.19 10.88
C GLU A 136 -4.46 1.28 11.82
N LYS A 137 -3.67 1.70 12.81
CA LYS A 137 -4.05 2.80 13.71
C LYS A 137 -4.30 4.11 12.96
N ALA A 138 -3.42 4.45 12.02
CA ALA A 138 -3.54 5.66 11.20
C ALA A 138 -4.78 5.59 10.28
N LEU A 139 -5.05 4.44 9.66
CA LEU A 139 -6.25 4.21 8.86
C LEU A 139 -7.54 4.30 9.69
N HIS A 140 -7.57 3.76 10.92
CA HIS A 140 -8.70 3.94 11.83
C HIS A 140 -8.94 5.41 12.20
N LYS A 141 -7.86 6.16 12.46
CA LYS A 141 -7.97 7.60 12.74
C LYS A 141 -8.52 8.35 11.51
N ALA A 142 -8.08 7.98 10.31
CA ALA A 142 -8.57 8.57 9.06
C ALA A 142 -10.04 8.24 8.82
N ARG A 143 -10.42 6.97 9.01
CA ARG A 143 -11.79 6.51 8.90
C ARG A 143 -12.76 7.36 9.74
N LYS A 144 -12.43 7.62 11.01
CA LYS A 144 -13.27 8.42 11.91
C LYS A 144 -13.47 9.87 11.47
N ARG A 145 -12.52 10.45 10.72
CA ARG A 145 -12.64 11.84 10.25
C ARG A 145 -13.56 11.99 9.06
N ILE A 146 -13.72 10.94 8.25
CA ILE A 146 -14.64 10.98 7.11
C ILE A 146 -16.11 10.96 7.60
N ASP A 147 -16.36 10.41 8.80
CA ASP A 147 -17.67 10.37 9.49
C ASP A 147 -18.02 11.72 10.16
N SER A 148 -17.04 12.62 10.28
CA SER A 148 -17.20 13.96 10.89
C SER A 148 -17.57 15.00 9.84
#